data_AF-A0A8S0Z172-F1
#
_entry.id   AF-A0A8S0Z172-F1
#
_cell.length_a   1.000
_cell.length_b   1.000
_cell.length_c   1.000
_cell.angle_alpha   90.00
_cell.angle_beta   90.00
_cell.angle_gamma   90.00
#
_symmetry.space_group_name_H-M   'P 1'
#
loop_
_entity.id
_entity.type
_entity.pdbx_description
1 polymer ?
#
loop_
_entity_poly.entity_id
_entity_poly.type
_entity_poly.pdbx_seq_one_letter_code
_entity_poly.pdbx_strand_id
1 'polypeptide(L)'
;MMARGRKLVELFFLNTLAVGERTVKTAIEKLLPTGIQEKDRRGGRTIANIQKDDRAKALVEEHFKRFPRVESHYCRAKSTREYLHSD
;
A
#
# COMPACT_ATOMS: atom_id res chain seq x y z
N MET A 1 36.25 1.58 20.35
CA MET A 1 35.38 1.32 19.19
C MET A 1 35.69 2.39 18.15
N MET A 2 36.47 2.05 17.12
CA MET A 2 36.96 3.02 16.15
C MET A 2 35.82 3.51 15.25
N ALA A 3 35.49 4.80 15.32
CA ALA A 3 34.57 5.42 14.39
C ALA A 3 35.19 5.36 12.99
N ARG A 4 34.60 4.57 12.09
CA ARG A 4 34.95 4.59 10.66
C ARG A 4 34.75 6.02 10.15
N GLY A 5 35.82 6.68 9.72
CA GLY A 5 35.76 8.03 9.19
C GLY A 5 34.82 8.10 7.98
N ARG A 6 33.73 8.86 8.10
CA ARG A 6 32.84 9.14 6.98
C ARG A 6 33.44 10.23 6.11
N LYS A 7 33.29 10.10 4.78
CA LYS A 7 33.77 11.11 3.85
C LYS A 7 32.91 12.37 3.99
N LEU A 8 33.52 13.56 3.93
CA LEU A 8 32.82 14.84 4.04
C LEU A 8 31.66 14.96 3.04
N VAL A 9 31.86 14.48 1.80
CA VAL A 9 30.85 14.48 0.73
C VAL A 9 29.62 13.64 1.09
N GLU A 10 29.83 12.49 1.73
CA GLU A 10 28.74 11.63 2.19
C GLU A 10 27.92 12.33 3.27
N LEU A 11 28.58 12.90 4.28
CA LEU A 11 27.91 13.65 5.35
C LEU A 11 27.15 14.86 4.80
N PHE A 12 27.77 15.61 3.88
CA PHE A 12 27.17 16.77 3.24
C PHE A 12 25.91 16.38 2.46
N PHE A 13 25.97 15.31 1.66
CA PHE A 13 24.83 14.82 0.88
C PHE A 13 23.67 14.39 1.78
N LEU A 14 23.94 13.57 2.81
CA LEU A 14 22.91 13.06 3.73
C LEU A 14 22.24 14.21 4.50
N ASN A 15 23.03 15.18 4.98
CA ASN A 15 22.51 16.33 5.71
C ASN A 15 21.74 17.30 4.82
N THR A 16 22.24 17.58 3.61
CA THR A 16 21.60 18.50 2.65
C THR A 16 20.23 18.02 2.24
N LEU A 17 20.08 16.70 2.03
CA LEU A 17 18.80 16.10 1.63
C LEU A 17 17.97 15.61 2.81
N ALA A 18 18.48 15.73 4.04
CA ALA A 18 17.87 15.18 5.26
C ALA A 18 17.48 13.70 5.11
N VAL A 19 18.32 12.90 4.45
CA VAL A 19 18.09 11.46 4.23
C VAL A 19 19.07 10.62 5.03
N GLY A 20 18.61 9.47 5.52
CA GLY A 20 19.48 8.50 6.20
C GLY A 20 20.32 7.69 5.21
N GLU A 21 21.53 7.31 5.64
CA GLU A 21 22.47 6.47 4.86
C GLU A 21 21.80 5.17 4.37
N ARG A 22 21.00 4.53 5.25
CA ARG A 22 20.26 3.31 4.92
C ARG A 22 19.28 3.53 3.77
N THR A 23 18.59 4.66 3.74
CA THR A 23 17.61 4.98 2.69
C THR A 23 18.29 5.04 1.32
N VAL A 24 19.46 5.69 1.25
CA VAL A 24 20.25 5.80 0.01
C VAL A 24 20.74 4.43 -0.44
N LYS A 25 21.33 3.64 0.47
CA LYS A 25 21.80 2.28 0.16
C LYS A 25 20.68 1.38 -0.35
N THR A 26 19.54 1.38 0.35
CA THR A 26 18.39 0.58 -0.07
C THR A 26 17.80 1.05 -1.40
N ALA A 27 17.81 2.34 -1.71
CA ALA A 27 17.37 2.83 -3.02
C ALA A 27 18.25 2.29 -4.16
N ILE A 28 19.58 2.26 -3.95
CA ILE A 28 20.54 1.73 -4.92
C ILE A 28 20.43 0.20 -5.04
N GLU A 29 20.32 -0.51 -3.91
CA GLU A 29 20.13 -1.98 -3.89
C GLU A 29 18.89 -2.42 -4.66
N LYS A 30 17.86 -1.57 -4.68
CA LYS A 30 16.59 -1.79 -5.36
C LYS A 30 16.58 -1.38 -6.83
N LEU A 31 17.69 -0.88 -7.35
CA LEU A 31 17.78 -0.45 -8.74
C LEU A 31 17.91 -1.67 -9.67
N LEU A 32 16.98 -1.81 -10.61
CA LEU A 32 17.08 -2.81 -11.66
C LEU A 32 18.16 -2.42 -12.69
N PRO A 33 18.67 -3.36 -13.50
CA PRO A 33 19.63 -3.04 -14.57
C PRO A 33 19.13 -1.99 -15.58
N THR A 34 17.81 -1.82 -15.67
CA THR A 34 17.15 -0.80 -16.50
C THR A 34 17.21 0.62 -15.90
N GLY A 35 17.75 0.78 -14.68
CA GLY A 35 17.77 2.06 -13.97
C GLY A 35 16.44 2.41 -13.29
N ILE A 36 15.47 1.49 -13.29
CA ILE A 36 14.17 1.67 -12.63
C ILE A 36 14.20 0.95 -11.29
N GLN A 37 13.60 1.54 -10.26
CA GLN A 37 13.50 0.92 -8.94
C GLN A 37 12.56 -0.31 -9.00
N GLU A 38 12.89 -1.37 -8.24
CA GLU A 38 12.00 -2.53 -8.10
C GLU A 38 10.61 -2.12 -7.61
N LYS A 39 9.60 -2.92 -7.98
CA LYS A 39 8.22 -2.69 -7.54
C LYS A 39 8.13 -2.73 -6.02
N ASP A 40 7.49 -1.70 -5.46
CA ASP A 40 7.23 -1.62 -4.03
C ASP A 40 6.32 -2.79 -3.57
N ARG A 41 6.70 -3.46 -2.49
CA ARG A 41 5.98 -4.60 -1.91
C ARG A 41 5.15 -4.21 -0.67
N ARG A 42 4.99 -2.91 -0.40
CA ARG A 42 4.04 -2.42 0.63
C ARG A 42 2.63 -2.98 0.34
N GLY A 43 1.97 -3.49 1.38
CA GLY A 43 0.65 -4.15 1.27
C GLY A 43 0.67 -5.59 0.74
N GLY A 44 1.82 -6.14 0.33
CA GLY A 44 1.93 -7.46 -0.29
C GLY A 44 2.07 -8.66 0.65
N ARG A 45 1.93 -8.47 1.98
CA ARG A 45 1.88 -9.60 2.91
C ARG A 45 0.48 -10.18 2.89
N THR A 46 0.32 -11.28 2.16
CA THR A 46 -0.86 -12.14 2.27
C THR A 46 -0.93 -12.63 3.72
N ILE A 47 -1.86 -12.07 4.51
CA ILE A 47 -2.12 -12.57 5.85
C ILE A 47 -2.64 -14.00 5.65
N ALA A 48 -1.97 -15.00 6.27
CA ALA A 48 -2.32 -16.42 6.10
C ALA A 48 -3.79 -16.74 6.40
N ASN A 49 -4.50 -15.84 7.08
CA ASN A 49 -5.92 -15.97 7.42
C ASN A 49 -6.89 -15.48 6.32
N ILE A 50 -6.44 -15.00 5.16
CA ILE A 50 -7.35 -14.65 4.05
C ILE A 50 -8.15 -15.88 3.57
N GLN A 51 -7.63 -17.10 3.77
CA GLN A 51 -8.37 -18.34 3.45
C GLN A 51 -9.46 -18.72 4.46
N LYS A 52 -9.56 -18.07 5.63
CA LYS A 52 -10.68 -18.25 6.58
C LYS A 52 -11.92 -17.42 6.21
N ASP A 53 -11.89 -16.73 5.09
CA ASP A 53 -12.72 -15.56 4.85
C ASP A 53 -13.95 -15.85 3.98
N ASP A 54 -14.01 -16.94 3.21
CA ASP A 54 -15.13 -17.12 2.27
C ASP A 54 -16.48 -17.36 2.96
N ARG A 55 -16.49 -18.10 4.07
CA ARG A 55 -17.71 -18.24 4.90
C ARG A 55 -18.07 -16.93 5.59
N ALA A 56 -17.09 -16.16 6.05
CA ALA A 56 -17.32 -14.87 6.69
C ALA A 56 -17.85 -13.85 5.68
N LYS A 57 -17.26 -13.78 4.48
CA LYS A 57 -17.74 -13.00 3.34
C LYS A 57 -19.16 -13.38 2.96
N ALA A 58 -19.47 -14.67 2.84
CA ALA A 58 -20.82 -15.11 2.50
C ALA A 58 -21.85 -14.66 3.55
N LEU A 59 -21.53 -14.75 4.85
CA LEU A 59 -22.39 -14.27 5.93
C LEU A 59 -22.59 -12.75 5.88
N VAL A 60 -21.53 -12.01 5.59
CA VAL A 60 -21.58 -10.54 5.43
C VAL A 60 -22.40 -10.15 4.20
N GLU A 61 -22.21 -10.83 3.07
CA GLU A 61 -23.00 -10.62 1.85
C GLU A 61 -24.48 -10.95 2.07
N GLU A 62 -24.80 -12.02 2.78
CA GLU A 62 -26.17 -12.36 3.14
C GLU A 62 -26.78 -11.31 4.07
N HIS A 63 -26.02 -10.80 5.04
CA HIS A 63 -26.46 -9.72 5.90
C HIS A 63 -26.76 -8.44 5.11
N PHE A 64 -25.91 -8.06 4.14
CA PHE A 64 -26.16 -6.91 3.28
C PHE A 64 -27.42 -7.06 2.42
N LYS A 65 -27.82 -8.28 2.04
CA LYS A 65 -29.08 -8.52 1.29
C LYS A 65 -30.34 -8.26 2.12
N ARG A 66 -30.24 -8.13 3.44
CA ARG A 66 -31.40 -7.83 4.32
C ARG A 66 -31.79 -6.36 4.28
N PHE A 67 -30.91 -5.48 3.80
CA PHE A 67 -31.18 -4.06 3.69
C PHE A 67 -31.66 -3.71 2.26
N PRO A 68 -32.61 -2.77 2.12
CA PRO A 68 -33.03 -2.27 0.82
C PRO A 68 -31.85 -1.57 0.13
N ARG A 69 -31.65 -1.92 -1.14
CA ARG A 69 -30.61 -1.35 -1.99
C ARG A 69 -31.20 -0.27 -2.87
N VAL A 70 -30.45 0.80 -3.07
CA VAL A 70 -30.87 1.98 -3.83
C VAL A 70 -29.80 2.30 -4.87
N GLU A 71 -30.25 2.71 -6.05
CA GLU A 71 -29.34 3.32 -7.02
C GLU A 71 -28.90 4.69 -6.51
N SER A 72 -27.60 4.99 -6.61
CA SER A 72 -27.13 6.34 -6.29
C SER A 72 -27.48 7.29 -7.42
N HIS A 73 -28.23 8.33 -7.09
CA HIS A 73 -28.56 9.45 -7.97
C HIS A 73 -27.29 10.16 -8.51
N TYR A 74 -26.16 10.05 -7.82
CA TYR A 74 -24.89 10.69 -8.19
C TYR A 74 -23.88 9.74 -8.83
N CYS A 75 -24.26 8.48 -9.10
CA CYS A 75 -23.37 7.55 -9.77
C CYS A 75 -23.18 7.93 -11.25
N ARG A 76 -21.97 7.72 -11.75
CA ARG A 76 -21.70 7.80 -13.20
C ARG A 76 -22.56 6.77 -13.91
N ALA A 77 -23.06 7.10 -15.11
CA ALA A 77 -23.98 6.28 -15.91
C ALA A 77 -23.52 4.83 -16.21
N LYS A 78 -22.27 4.47 -15.94
CA LYS A 78 -21.72 3.12 -16.15
C LYS A 78 -21.42 2.37 -14.85
N SER A 79 -21.79 2.90 -13.69
CA SER A 79 -21.54 2.22 -12.42
C SER A 79 -22.63 1.19 -12.13
N THR A 80 -22.22 0.00 -11.72
CA THR A 80 -23.10 -1.08 -11.23
C THR A 80 -23.16 -1.13 -9.71
N ARG A 81 -22.74 -0.06 -9.02
CA ARG A 81 -22.69 -0.01 -7.56
C ARG A 81 -24.06 0.34 -6.99
N GLU A 82 -24.50 -0.47 -6.02
CA GLU A 82 -25.71 -0.27 -5.24
C GLU A 82 -25.37 0.30 -3.86
N TYR A 83 -26.28 1.08 -3.28
CA TYR A 83 -26.08 1.79 -2.01
C TYR A 83 -27.15 1.38 -0.99
N LEU A 84 -26.85 1.53 0.30
CA LEU A 84 -27.85 1.36 1.36
C LEU A 84 -28.64 2.66 1.51
N HIS A 85 -29.94 2.53 1.79
CA HIS A 85 -30.78 3.68 2.12
C HIS A 85 -30.31 4.33 3.44
N SER A 86 -30.49 5.64 3.59
CA SER A 86 -29.97 6.42 4.73
C SER A 86 -30.84 6.33 6.01
N ASP A 87 -31.87 5.48 6.02
CA ASP A 87 -32.86 5.40 7.11
C ASP A 87 -32.59 4.20 8.04
#